data_AF-A0A8H2JJ01-F1
#
_entry.id   AF-A0A8H2JJ01-F1
#
_cell.length_a   1.000
_cell.length_b   1.000
_cell.length_c   1.000
_cell.angle_alpha   90.00
_cell.angle_beta   90.00
_cell.angle_gamma   90.00
#
_symmetry.space_group_name_H-M   'P 1'
#
loop_
_entity.id
_entity.type
_entity.pdbx_description
1 polymer ?
#
loop_
_entity_poly.entity_id
_entity_poly.type
_entity_poly.pdbx_seq_one_letter_code
_entity_poly.pdbx_strand_id
1 'polypeptide(L)' 'MVTKQFVDDLSYEIFSSIIEVHKNLGPGMIESIYHKCLAHELKLRNIKFTSEALFDFSYKDLNLTTD' A
#
# COMPACT_ATOMS: atom_id res chain seq x y z
N MET A 1 12.10 12.49 15.27
CA MET A 1 12.83 11.20 15.38
C MET A 1 11.80 10.10 15.24
N VAL A 2 12.03 9.09 14.39
CA VAL A 2 11.10 7.96 14.25
C VAL A 2 11.15 7.17 15.56
N THR A 3 10.01 7.00 16.22
CA THR A 3 9.88 6.24 17.47
C THR A 3 9.18 4.92 17.20
N LYS A 4 9.38 3.94 18.08
CA LYS A 4 8.63 2.67 18.02
C LYS A 4 7.12 2.91 18.00
N GLN A 5 6.63 3.77 18.90
CA GLN A 5 5.22 4.12 19.00
C GLN A 5 4.67 4.67 17.68
N PHE A 6 5.40 5.59 17.03
CA PHE A 6 4.99 6.14 15.75
C PHE A 6 4.83 5.06 14.66
N VAL A 7 5.75 4.10 14.62
CA VAL A 7 5.69 2.98 13.66
C VAL A 7 4.51 2.05 13.97
N ASP A 8 4.27 1.77 15.25
CA ASP A 8 3.14 0.94 15.70
C ASP A 8 1.80 1.60 15.32
N ASP A 9 1.66 2.90 15.58
CA ASP A 9 0.46 3.69 15.25
C ASP A 9 0.22 3.75 13.73
N LEU A 10 1.26 4.04 12.95
CA LEU A 10 1.18 4.07 11.49
C LEU A 10 0.81 2.70 10.92
N SER A 11 1.40 1.63 11.45
CA SER A 11 1.08 0.26 11.02
C SER A 11 -0.39 -0.04 11.29
N TYR A 12 -0.91 0.33 12.45
CA TYR A 12 -2.32 0.14 12.80
C TYR A 12 -3.27 0.86 11.84
N GLU A 13 -2.94 2.09 11.44
CA GLU A 13 -3.73 2.84 10.45
C GLU A 13 -3.71 2.18 9.06
N ILE A 14 -2.55 1.69 8.63
CA ILE A 14 -2.43 0.97 7.36
C ILE A 14 -3.23 -0.33 7.38
N PHE A 15 -3.15 -1.13 8.45
CA PHE A 15 -3.95 -2.36 8.58
C PHE A 15 -5.45 -2.07 8.60
N SER A 16 -5.86 -1.05 9.36
CA SER A 16 -7.24 -0.60 9.39
C SER A 16 -7.75 -0.22 8.00
N SER A 17 -6.93 0.45 7.18
CA SER A 17 -7.24 0.80 5.79
C SER A 17 -7.47 -0.44 4.93
N ILE A 18 -6.59 -1.44 5.02
CA ILE A 18 -6.71 -2.69 4.26
C ILE A 18 -7.97 -3.47 4.64
N ILE A 19 -8.26 -3.53 5.94
CA ILE A 19 -9.46 -4.20 6.45
C ILE A 19 -10.73 -3.51 5.95
N GLU A 20 -10.77 -2.18 5.95
CA GLU A 20 -11.91 -1.40 5.44
C GLU A 20 -12.15 -1.69 3.96
N VAL A 21 -11.08 -1.67 3.15
CA VAL A 21 -11.14 -2.01 1.72
C VAL A 21 -11.67 -3.44 1.53
N HIS A 22 -11.13 -4.42 2.25
CA HIS A 22 -11.55 -5.81 2.13
C HIS A 22 -13.00 -6.04 2.59
N LYS A 23 -13.47 -5.35 3.64
CA LYS A 23 -14.86 -5.41 4.11
C LYS A 23 -15.84 -4.87 3.07
N ASN A 24 -15.48 -3.78 2.39
CA ASN A 24 -16.34 -3.16 1.38
C ASN A 24 -16.36 -3.92 0.05
N LEU A 25 -15.21 -4.41 -0.42
CA LEU A 25 -15.10 -5.14 -1.70
C LEU A 25 -15.50 -6.61 -1.60
N GLY A 26 -15.21 -7.24 -0.47
CA GLY A 26 -15.29 -8.69 -0.33
C GLY A 26 -14.22 -9.46 -1.12
N PRO A 27 -14.16 -10.79 -0.94
CA PRO A 27 -13.20 -11.63 -1.63
C PRO A 27 -13.52 -11.76 -3.14
N GLY A 28 -12.50 -12.05 -3.96
CA GLY A 28 -12.68 -12.42 -5.38
C GLY A 28 -12.40 -11.32 -6.40
N MET A 29 -12.02 -10.12 -5.97
CA MET A 29 -11.60 -9.04 -6.88
C MET A 29 -10.13 -9.19 -7.28
N ILE A 30 -9.80 -8.65 -8.45
CA ILE A 30 -8.42 -8.60 -8.94
C ILE A 30 -7.59 -7.55 -8.20
N GLU A 31 -6.28 -7.74 -8.20
CA GLU A 31 -5.31 -6.87 -7.51
C GLU A 31 -5.46 -5.39 -7.88
N SER A 32 -5.63 -5.06 -9.17
CA SER A 32 -5.75 -3.68 -9.63
C SER A 32 -6.94 -2.92 -9.03
N ILE A 33 -8.02 -3.62 -8.66
CA ILE A 33 -9.16 -3.03 -7.97
C ILE A 33 -8.82 -2.79 -6.50
N TYR A 34 -8.24 -3.80 -5.83
CA TYR A 34 -7.77 -3.65 -4.45
C TYR A 34 -6.75 -2.51 -4.30
N HIS A 35 -5.80 -2.41 -5.23
CA HIS A 35 -4.83 -1.33 -5.30
C HIS A 35 -5.51 0.04 -5.36
N LYS A 36 -6.42 0.24 -6.31
CA LYS A 36 -7.12 1.53 -6.49
C LYS A 36 -7.93 1.91 -5.25
N CYS A 37 -8.62 0.95 -4.64
CA CYS A 37 -9.40 1.19 -3.42
C CYS A 37 -8.50 1.49 -2.21
N LEU A 38 -7.39 0.77 -2.04
CA LEU A 38 -6.44 1.06 -0.96
C LEU A 38 -5.76 2.42 -1.14
N ALA A 39 -5.34 2.75 -2.36
CA ALA A 39 -4.79 4.06 -2.67
C ALA A 39 -5.80 5.18 -2.37
N HIS A 40 -7.08 4.97 -2.65
CA HIS A 40 -8.14 5.91 -2.29
C HIS A 40 -8.33 6.02 -0.77
N GLU A 41 -8.36 4.90 -0.05
CA GLU A 41 -8.51 4.87 1.42
C GLU A 41 -7.34 5.58 2.13
N LEU A 42 -6.11 5.35 1.68
CA LEU A 42 -4.92 6.02 2.22
C LEU A 42 -4.97 7.54 1.97
N LYS A 43 -5.50 7.98 0.81
CA LYS A 43 -5.74 9.41 0.55
C LYS A 43 -6.77 10.01 1.51
N LEU A 44 -7.89 9.33 1.76
CA LEU A 44 -8.92 9.78 2.70
C LEU A 44 -8.38 9.95 4.11
N ARG A 45 -7.47 9.06 4.53
CA ARG A 45 -6.81 9.09 5.83
C ARG A 45 -5.62 10.05 5.91
N ASN A 46 -5.33 10.79 4.82
CA ASN A 46 -4.18 11.69 4.71
C ASN A 46 -2.82 11.00 4.96
N ILE A 47 -2.74 9.70 4.66
CA ILE A 47 -1.50 8.94 4.75
C ILE A 47 -0.70 9.22 3.47
N LYS A 48 0.54 9.67 3.61
CA LYS A 48 1.42 9.90 2.47
C LYS A 48 1.91 8.57 1.92
N PHE A 49 1.66 8.32 0.65
CA PHE A 49 2.17 7.15 -0.07
C PHE A 49 2.51 7.51 -1.52
N THR A 50 3.27 6.63 -2.17
CA THR A 50 3.51 6.64 -3.62
C THR A 50 3.05 5.28 -4.16
N SER A 51 2.11 5.29 -5.11
CA SER A 51 1.74 4.09 -5.87
C SER A 51 2.76 3.85 -6.96
N GLU A 52 3.03 2.58 -7.26
CA GLU A 52 3.76 2.16 -8.47
C GLU A 52 5.06 2.96 -8.64
N ALA A 53 5.81 3.13 -7.54
CA ALA A 53 7.07 3.84 -7.58
C ALA A 53 8.05 3.08 -8.48
N LEU A 54 8.69 3.79 -9.40
CA LEU A 54 9.75 3.21 -10.24
C LEU A 54 10.94 2.90 -9.34
N PHE A 55 11.36 1.64 -9.31
CA PHE A 55 12.59 1.24 -8.65
C PHE A 55 13.38 0.30 -9.55
N ASP A 56 14.70 0.49 -9.54
CA ASP A 56 15.62 -0.40 -10.22
C ASP A 56 15.77 -1.66 -9.38
N PHE A 57 15.35 -2.79 -9.93
CA PHE A 57 15.43 -4.08 -9.28
C PHE A 57 16.36 -5.00 -10.07
N SER A 58 17.50 -5.34 -9.47
CA SER A 58 18.40 -6.36 -10.00
C SER A 58 18.02 -7.73 -9.45
N TYR A 59 17.48 -8.60 -10.30
CA TYR A 59 17.26 -10.02 -9.99
C TYR A 59 18.27 -10.89 -10.74
N LYS A 60 19.28 -11.37 -10.04
CA LYS A 60 20.42 -12.09 -10.65
C LYS A 60 21.06 -11.21 -11.74
N ASP A 61 21.10 -11.68 -12.99
CA ASP A 61 21.66 -10.95 -14.14
C ASP A 61 20.61 -10.09 -14.88
N LEU A 62 19.37 -10.04 -14.38
CA LEU A 62 18.28 -9.28 -14.98
C LEU A 62 18.08 -7.97 -14.23
N ASN A 63 18.33 -6.85 -14.91
CA ASN A 63 17.91 -5.53 -14.43
C ASN A 63 16.49 -5.29 -14.91
N LEU A 64 15.56 -5.21 -13.97
CA LEU A 64 14.17 -4.87 -14.20
C LEU A 64 13.95 -3.44 -13.74
N THR A 65 13.43 -2.62 -14.64
CA THR A 65 12.82 -1.34 -14.30
C THR A 65 11.32 -1.55 -14.46
N THR A 66 10.56 -1.38 -13.39
CA THR A 66 9.09 -1.32 -13.48
C THR A 66 8.69 0.01 -14.11
N ASP A 67 7.78 -0.01 -15.08
CA ASP A 67 7.19 1.17 -15.78
C ASP A 67 6.05 1.83 -15.00
#